data_AF-V4JKS6-F1
#
_entry.id   AF-V4JKS6-F1
#
_cell.length_a   1.000
_cell.length_b   1.000
_cell.length_c   1.000
_cell.angle_alpha   90.00
_cell.angle_beta   90.00
_cell.angle_gamma   90.00
#
_symmetry.space_group_name_H-M   'P 1'
#
loop_
_entity.id
_entity.type
_entity.pdbx_description
1 polymer ?
#
loop_
_entity_poly.entity_id
_entity_poly.type
_entity_poly.pdbx_seq_one_letter_code
_entity_poly.pdbx_strand_id
1 'polypeptide(L)' 'MQLAAFFAIDVTAYAVMSNHYHVVVRIDQRRVLDWSVKEVLIRWTQLFTGPLLSSEKVV' A
#
# COMPACT_ATOMS: atom_id res chain seq x y z
N MET A 1 -2.68 -8.41 -7.52
CA MET A 1 -3.18 -7.54 -6.44
C MET A 1 -2.06 -7.21 -5.44
N GLN A 2 -0.87 -6.81 -5.90
CA GLN A 2 0.28 -6.61 -5.00
C GLN A 2 0.22 -5.26 -4.28
N LEU A 3 -0.23 -4.20 -4.98
CA LEU A 3 -0.36 -2.84 -4.45
C LEU A 3 -1.28 -2.75 -3.23
N ALA A 4 -2.35 -3.56 -3.22
CA ALA A 4 -3.34 -3.55 -2.16
C ALA A 4 -2.77 -3.93 -0.78
N ALA A 5 -1.82 -4.86 -0.78
CA ALA A 5 -1.16 -5.34 0.42
C ALA A 5 -0.24 -4.30 1.09
N PHE A 6 0.28 -3.32 0.34
CA PHE A 6 1.15 -2.28 0.90
C PHE A 6 0.37 -1.14 1.57
N PHE A 7 -0.85 -0.86 1.10
CA PHE A 7 -1.59 0.36 1.49
C PHE A 7 -2.80 0.14 2.40
N ALA A 8 -2.94 -1.05 3.02
CA ALA A 8 -4.11 -1.42 3.80
C ALA A 8 -5.42 -1.11 3.06
N ILE A 9 -5.43 -1.42 1.77
CA ILE A 9 -6.62 -1.31 0.93
C ILE A 9 -7.06 -2.70 0.51
N ASP A 10 -8.36 -2.90 0.44
CA ASP A 10 -8.97 -4.10 -0.10
C ASP A 10 -9.71 -3.73 -1.39
N VAL A 11 -9.63 -4.58 -2.42
CA VAL A 11 -10.43 -4.40 -3.64
C VAL A 11 -11.77 -5.07 -3.44
N THR A 12 -12.84 -4.28 -3.38
CA THR A 12 -14.17 -4.76 -3.02
C THR A 12 -15.01 -5.07 -4.25
N ALA A 13 -14.75 -4.41 -5.38
CA ALA A 13 -15.38 -4.70 -6.66
C ALA A 13 -14.49 -4.19 -7.81
N TYR A 14 -14.67 -4.76 -8.99
CA TYR A 14 -14.06 -4.26 -10.22
C TYR A 14 -14.93 -4.57 -11.43
N ALA A 15 -14.83 -3.76 -12.47
CA ALA A 15 -15.43 -4.01 -13.78
C ALA A 15 -14.42 -3.72 -14.89
N VAL A 16 -14.40 -4.61 -15.88
CA VAL A 16 -13.48 -4.55 -17.03
C VAL A 16 -14.29 -4.25 -18.28
N MET A 17 -13.88 -3.24 -19.02
CA MET A 17 -14.41 -2.89 -20.34
C MET A 17 -13.27 -2.79 -21.34
N SER A 18 -13.59 -2.80 -22.63
CA SER A 18 -12.59 -2.76 -23.71
C SER A 18 -11.72 -1.50 -23.70
N ASN A 19 -12.18 -0.41 -23.09
CA ASN A 19 -11.51 0.89 -23.10
C ASN A 19 -11.15 1.44 -21.71
N HIS A 20 -11.61 0.83 -20.61
CA HIS A 20 -11.24 1.26 -19.25
C HIS A 20 -11.59 0.22 -18.19
N TYR A 21 -11.14 0.52 -16.97
CA TYR A 21 -11.36 -0.26 -15.76
C TYR A 21 -12.05 0.59 -14.70
N HIS A 22 -13.05 0.03 -14.03
CA HIS A 22 -13.57 0.57 -12.78
C HIS A 22 -13.09 -0.31 -11.64
N VAL A 23 -12.52 0.29 -10.59
CA VAL A 23 -12.07 -0.43 -9.39
C VAL A 23 -12.63 0.28 -8.17
N VAL A 24 -13.31 -0.48 -7.31
CA VAL A 24 -13.78 -0.01 -6.01
C VAL A 24 -12.81 -0.54 -4.95
N VAL A 25 -12.24 0.40 -4.18
CA VAL A 25 -11.32 0.09 -3.09
C VAL A 25 -11.93 0.55 -1.77
N ARG A 26 -11.65 -0.23 -0.72
CA ARG A 26 -11.93 0.14 0.66
C ARG A 26 -10.61 0.34 1.39
N ILE A 27 -10.52 1.42 2.14
CA ILE A 27 -9.40 1.64 3.08
C ILE A 27 -9.75 0.95 4.40
N ASP A 28 -8.86 0.07 4.88
CA ASP A 28 -8.98 -0.54 6.20
C ASP A 28 -8.26 0.31 7.25
N GLN A 29 -8.97 1.34 7.74
CA GLN A 29 -8.43 2.26 8.73
C GLN A 29 -7.98 1.58 10.02
N ARG A 30 -8.65 0.52 10.45
CA ARG A 30 -8.28 -0.20 11.69
C ARG A 30 -6.89 -0.80 11.54
N ARG A 31 -6.64 -1.47 10.42
CA ARG A 31 -5.35 -2.06 10.08
C ARG A 31 -4.23 -1.01 10.02
N VAL A 32 -4.51 0.18 9.47
CA VAL A 32 -3.53 1.28 9.42
C VAL A 32 -3.20 1.82 10.81
N LEU A 33 -4.20 1.96 11.68
CA LEU A 33 -4.01 2.48 13.03
C LEU A 33 -3.19 1.54 13.92
N ASP A 34 -3.20 0.23 13.61
CA ASP A 34 -2.38 -0.76 14.30
C ASP A 34 -0.92 -0.79 13.81
N TRP A 35 -0.59 -0.07 12.73
CA TRP A 35 0.78 -0.05 12.20
C TRP A 35 1.69 0.90 12.98
N SER A 36 2.87 0.38 13.34
CA SER A 36 3.95 1.23 13.82
C SER A 36 4.54 2.08 12.68
N VAL A 37 5.20 3.19 13.04
CA VAL A 37 5.93 4.02 12.06
C VAL A 37 6.96 3.20 11.28
N LYS A 38 7.66 2.26 11.93
CA LYS A 38 8.61 1.35 11.27
C LYS A 38 7.92 0.50 10.21
N GLU A 39 6.75 -0.04 10.52
CA GLU A 39 5.96 -0.88 9.60
C GLU A 39 5.48 -0.07 8.38
N VAL A 40 5.01 1.17 8.61
CA VAL A 40 4.64 2.09 7.53
C VAL A 40 5.82 2.37 6.60
N LEU A 41 7.00 2.64 7.17
CA LEU A 41 8.22 2.90 6.40
C LEU A 41 8.63 1.69 5.55
N ILE A 42 8.68 0.49 6.14
CA ILE A 42 9.03 -0.75 5.42
C ILE A 42 8.09 -0.99 4.24
N ARG A 43 6.77 -0.83 4.45
CA ARG A 43 5.77 -1.03 3.39
C ARG A 43 5.91 -0.01 2.27
N TRP A 44 6.20 1.25 2.60
CA TRP A 44 6.39 2.31 1.61
C TRP A 44 7.68 2.10 0.78
N THR A 45 8.77 1.70 1.44
CA THR A 45 10.07 1.51 0.76
C THR A 45 10.14 0.26 -0.12
N GLN A 46 9.20 -0.68 0.04
CA GLN A 46 9.06 -1.82 -0.88
C GLN A 46 8.54 -1.42 -2.27
N LEU A 47 7.84 -0.29 -2.38
CA LEU A 47 7.29 0.22 -3.65
C LEU A 47 8.04 1.44 -4.19
N PHE A 48 8.62 2.25 -3.31
CA PHE A 48 9.29 3.49 -3.66
C PHE A 48 10.69 3.52 -3.07
N THR A 49 11.66 3.99 -3.85
CA THR A 49 12.97 4.30 -3.30
C THR A 49 12.80 5.42 -2.27
N GLY A 50 13.03 5.11 -1.00
CA GLY A 50 12.96 6.09 0.09
C GLY A 50 13.96 7.24 -0.13
N PRO A 51 13.79 8.38 0.57
CA PRO A 51 14.77 9.46 0.52
C PRO A 51 16.17 8.92 0.84
N LEU A 52 17.19 9.38 0.10
CA LEU A 52 18.61 8.97 0.23
C LEU A 52 19.16 9.09 1.67
N LEU A 53 18.47 9.80 2.56
CA LEU A 53 18.78 9.98 3.98
C LEU A 53 18.31 8.84 4.89
N SER A 54 17.65 7.80 4.37
CA SER A 54 17.15 6.64 5.12
C SER A 54 18.09 5.42 5.07
N SER A 55 19.38 5.64 4.83
CA SER A 55 20.42 4.61 4.79
C SER A 55 20.87 4.12 6.17
N GLU A 56 19.97 4.05 7.14
CA GLU A 56 20.18 3.15 8.27
C GLU A 56 19.44 1.88 7.94
N LYS A 57 20.20 0.85 7.54
CA LYS A 57 19.66 -0.47 7.20
C LYS A 57 18.72 -0.89 8.32
N VAL A 58 17.43 -0.92 8.02
CA VAL A 58 16.47 -1.65 8.84
C VAL A 58 16.76 -3.13 8.60
N VAL A 59 17.77 -3.63 9.33
CA VAL A 59 18.01 -5.06 9.55
C VAL A 59 16.95 -5.57 10.53
#